data_AF-A0A150MAG5-F1
#
_entry.id   AF-A0A150MAG5-F1
#
_cell.length_a   1.000
_cell.length_b   1.000
_cell.length_c   1.000
_cell.angle_alpha   90.00
_cell.angle_beta   90.00
_cell.angle_gamma   90.00
#
_symmetry.space_group_name_H-M   'P 1'
#
loop_
_entity.id
_entity.type
_entity.pdbx_description
1 polymer ?
#
loop_
_entity_poly.entity_id
_entity_poly.type
_entity_poly.pdbx_seq_one_letter_code
_entity_poly.pdbx_strand_id
1 'polypeptide(L)' 'MINSAGQVVGINSLKISEDGVEGLGFAIPSEDVKPIVEDLLQYGEVKRTYLGVGLRNVSDFSAAILDYW' A
#
# COMPACT_ATOMS: atom_id res chain seq x y z
N MET A 1 -4.30 -13.99 5.20
CA MET A 1 -5.49 -13.42 5.84
C MET A 1 -6.72 -13.89 5.08
N ILE A 2 -7.77 -14.31 5.79
CA ILE A 2 -8.98 -14.88 5.17
C ILE A 2 -10.23 -14.22 5.75
N ASN A 3 -11.29 -14.13 4.95
CA ASN A 3 -12.61 -13.71 5.45
C ASN A 3 -13.41 -14.90 6.00
N SER A 4 -14.58 -14.63 6.58
CA SER A 4 -15.45 -15.67 7.17
C SER A 4 -15.99 -16.67 6.15
N ALA A 5 -15.95 -16.35 4.85
CA ALA A 5 -16.28 -17.27 3.77
C ALA A 5 -15.09 -18.13 3.31
N GLY A 6 -13.93 -18.03 3.97
CA GLY A 6 -12.72 -18.78 3.65
C GLY A 6 -11.91 -18.23 2.46
N GLN A 7 -12.25 -17.06 1.94
CA GLN A 7 -11.55 -16.46 0.80
C GLN A 7 -10.30 -15.70 1.26
N VAL A 8 -9.22 -15.79 0.49
CA VAL A 8 -7.98 -15.04 0.75
C VAL A 8 -8.18 -13.57 0.40
N VAL A 9 -8.12 -12.72 1.41
CA VAL A 9 -8.30 -11.26 1.27
C VAL A 9 -6.98 -10.48 1.32
N GLY A 10 -5.88 -11.13 1.72
CA GLY A 10 -4.56 -10.50 1.71
C GLY A 10 -3.47 -11.33 2.37
N ILE A 11 -2.24 -10.86 2.23
CA ILE A 11 -1.02 -11.43 2.81
C ILE A 11 -0.59 -10.52 3.96
N ASN A 12 -0.41 -11.09 5.16
CA ASN A 12 0.10 -10.33 6.30
C ASN A 12 1.53 -9.88 5.98
N SER A 13 1.82 -8.59 6.14
CA SER A 13 3.11 -8.03 5.75
C SER A 13 3.83 -7.31 6.87
N LEU A 14 3.11 -6.67 7.81
CA LEU A 14 3.72 -5.88 8.88
C LEU A 14 2.89 -5.96 10.16
N LYS A 15 3.57 -5.84 11.29
CA LYS A 15 2.98 -5.63 12.62
C LYS A 15 3.63 -4.41 13.24
N ILE A 16 2.84 -3.42 13.64
CA ILE A 16 3.36 -2.34 14.49
C ILE A 16 3.37 -2.85 15.93
N SER A 17 4.50 -2.64 16.60
CA SER A 17 4.70 -3.01 18.00
C SER A 17 5.39 -1.85 18.68
N GLU A 18 4.60 -0.99 19.30
CA GLU A 18 5.05 0.17 20.08
C GLU A 18 4.40 0.08 21.46
N ASP A 19 5.05 0.62 22.51
CA ASP A 19 4.51 0.55 23.87
C ASP A 19 3.12 1.23 23.91
N GLY A 20 2.08 0.43 24.16
CA GLY A 20 0.68 0.88 24.15
C GLY A 20 -0.10 0.62 22.85
N VAL A 21 0.56 0.15 21.79
CA VAL A 21 -0.09 -0.24 20.51
C VAL A 21 0.07 -1.75 20.32
N GLU A 22 -0.92 -2.49 20.80
CA GLU A 22 -1.03 -3.94 20.56
C GLU A 22 -2.17 -4.26 19.58
N GLY A 23 -1.96 -5.29 18.75
CA GLY A 23 -3.01 -5.84 17.88
C GLY A 23 -3.13 -5.22 16.48
N LEU A 24 -2.27 -4.25 16.11
CA LEU A 24 -2.31 -3.64 14.78
C LEU A 24 -1.43 -4.40 13.77
N GLY A 25 -2.08 -5.19 12.92
CA GLY A 25 -1.46 -5.87 11.78
C GLY A 25 -1.87 -5.24 10.45
N PHE A 26 -0.93 -5.17 9.52
CA PHE A 26 -1.15 -4.68 8.16
C PHE A 26 -0.98 -5.83 7.17
N ALA A 27 -1.80 -5.81 6.13
CA ALA A 27 -1.78 -6.79 5.07
C ALA A 27 -1.75 -6.12 3.71
N ILE A 28 -1.04 -6.73 2.77
CA ILE A 28 -1.13 -6.39 1.35
C ILE A 28 -2.40 -7.08 0.81
N PRO A 29 -3.35 -6.33 0.20
CA PRO A 29 -4.56 -6.90 -0.37
C PRO A 29 -4.26 -7.99 -1.40
N SER A 30 -5.08 -9.04 -1.46
CA SER A 30 -4.87 -10.13 -2.42
C SER A 30 -5.00 -9.67 -3.88
N GLU A 31 -5.78 -8.61 -4.14
CA GLU A 31 -5.93 -8.02 -5.46
C GLU A 31 -4.63 -7.38 -5.97
N ASP A 32 -3.87 -6.72 -5.09
CA ASP A 32 -2.57 -6.13 -5.44
C ASP A 32 -1.50 -7.22 -5.68
N VAL A 33 -1.61 -8.35 -4.97
CA VAL A 33 -0.64 -9.44 -5.04
C VAL A 33 -0.76 -10.23 -6.34
N LYS A 34 -1.98 -10.46 -6.84
CA LYS A 34 -2.23 -11.25 -8.07
C LYS A 34 -1.34 -10.84 -9.25
N PRO A 35 -1.36 -9.58 -9.73
CA PRO A 35 -0.56 -9.18 -10.88
C PRO A 35 0.95 -9.28 -10.61
N ILE A 36 1.38 -9.05 -9.36
CA ILE A 36 2.78 -9.18 -8.96
C ILE A 36 3.26 -10.63 -9.10
N VAL A 37 2.45 -11.59 -8.66
CA VAL A 37 2.77 -13.01 -8.77
C VAL A 37 2.78 -13.46 -10.23
N GLU A 38 1.81 -13.00 -11.02
CA GLU A 38 1.76 -13.27 -12.47
C GLU A 38 3.01 -12.76 -13.19
N ASP A 39 3.43 -11.52 -12.92
CA ASP A 39 4.66 -10.94 -13.47
C ASP A 39 5.91 -11.73 -13.06
N LEU A 40 6.02 -12.12 -11.79
CA LEU A 40 7.14 -12.92 -11.30
C LEU A 40 7.19 -14.30 -11.97
N LEU A 41 6.04 -14.94 -12.18
CA LEU A 41 5.97 -16.23 -12.86
C LEU A 41 6.30 -16.12 -14.35
N GLN A 42 5.85 -15.05 -15.01
CA GLN A 42 5.99 -14.89 -16.45
C GLN A 42 7.35 -14.32 -16.87
N TYR A 43 7.90 -13.37 -16.10
CA TYR A 43 9.09 -12.61 -16.48
C TYR A 43 10.27 -12.79 -15.51
N GLY A 44 10.04 -13.40 -14.33
CA GLY A 44 11.06 -13.52 -13.27
C GLY A 44 11.29 -12.23 -12.47
N GLU A 45 10.59 -11.14 -12.82
CA GLU A 45 10.68 -9.84 -12.16
C GLU A 45 9.37 -9.07 -12.28
N VAL A 46 9.18 -8.08 -11.40
CA VAL A 46 7.99 -7.22 -11.40
C VAL A 46 8.28 -5.97 -12.24
N LYS A 47 7.58 -5.81 -13.37
CA LYS A 47 7.78 -4.68 -14.27
C LYS A 47 6.98 -3.47 -13.82
N ARG A 48 7.65 -2.51 -13.17
CA ARG A 48 7.01 -1.26 -12.75
C ARG A 48 7.24 -0.17 -13.79
N THR A 49 6.16 0.38 -14.35
CA THR A 49 6.22 1.58 -15.17
C THR A 49 6.62 2.79 -14.33
N TYR A 50 7.54 3.59 -14.84
CA TYR A 50 8.08 4.77 -14.17
C TYR A 50 7.74 6.04 -14.95
N LEU A 51 7.01 6.97 -14.31
CA LEU A 51 6.55 8.22 -14.94
C LEU A 51 7.59 9.36 -14.85
N GLY A 52 8.50 9.32 -13.88
CA GLY A 52 9.57 10.33 -13.75
C GLY A 52 9.17 11.66 -13.10
N VAL A 53 8.03 11.72 -12.41
CA VAL A 53 7.56 12.93 -11.70
C VAL A 53 7.55 12.70 -10.19
N GLY A 54 7.89 13.73 -9.42
CA GLY A 54 7.76 13.73 -7.96
C GLY A 54 6.39 14.25 -7.54
N LEU A 55 5.70 13.52 -6.67
CA LEU A 55 4.43 13.95 -6.08
C LEU A 55 4.66 14.61 -4.72
N ARG A 56 3.84 15.61 -4.39
CA ARG A 56 3.75 16.22 -3.06
C ARG A 56 2.32 16.11 -2.58
N ASN A 57 2.12 15.91 -1.27
CA ASN A 57 0.78 15.86 -0.74
C ASN A 57 0.16 17.25 -0.82
N VAL A 58 -1.12 17.34 -1.18
CA VAL A 58 -1.84 18.63 -1.21
C VAL A 58 -1.84 19.28 0.17
N SER A 59 -1.89 18.48 1.24
CA SER A 59 -1.80 18.96 2.62
C SER A 59 -0.44 19.57 2.98
N ASP A 60 0.62 19.27 2.22
CA ASP A 60 1.93 19.88 2.42
C ASP A 60 1.97 21.31 1.86
N PHE A 61 0.99 21.71 1.04
CA PHE A 61 0.81 23.08 0.61
C PHE A 61 0.06 23.81 1.72
N SER A 62 0.75 24.74 2.40
CA SER A 62 0.14 25.49 3.49
C SER A 62 -1.06 26.30 3.01
N ALA A 63 -2.09 26.40 3.87
CA ALA A 63 -3.22 27.32 3.70
C ALA A 63 -2.80 28.80 3.57
N ALA A 64 -1.52 29.14 3.75
CA ALA A 64 -0.99 30.49 3.62
C ALA A 64 -1.17 31.09 2.21
N ILE A 65 -1.44 30.28 1.18
CA ILE A 65 -1.79 30.77 -0.16
C ILE A 65 -3.28 31.20 -0.25
N LEU A 66 -4.16 30.68 0.62
CA LEU A 66 -5.59 31.02 0.64
C LEU A 66 -5.91 32.28 1.46
N ASP A 67 -5.00 32.74 2.32
CA ASP A 67 -5.15 34.01 3.08
C ASP A 67 -4.82 35.27 2.25
N TYR A 68 -4.54 35.12 0.95
CA TYR A 68 -4.16 36.21 0.04
C TYR A 68 -5.22 36.56 -1.02
N TRP A 69 -6.48 36.16 -0.81
CA TRP A 69 -7.66 36.59 -1.59
C TRP A 69 -8.86 36.90 -0.69
#